data_AF-H1VX07-F1
#
_entry.id   AF-H1VX07-F1
#
_cell.length_a   1.000
_cell.length_b   1.000
_cell.length_c   1.000
_cell.angle_alpha   90.00
_cell.angle_beta   90.00
_cell.angle_gamma   90.00
#
_symmetry.space_group_name_H-M   'P 1'
#
loop_
_entity.id
_entity.type
_entity.pdbx_description
1 polymer ?
#
loop_
_entity_poly.entity_id
_entity_poly.type
_entity_poly.pdbx_seq_one_letter_code
_entity_poly.pdbx_strand_id
1 'polypeptide(L)'
;MAAITNHVLRGSTASFIRLARHHASRRLALRSHARWQSSLAAETANVDNIKERQEKPNILSQARYSDIGVQHLSAHVYKQIFPDGTTPPPPELVELSRDHLRRHDLLGKNTDNSDPIAFDLPELQGRTLDEHFHKLAVDSAEPYLSLAKQFARANAPPKPRKWVRRSGWTKYYSDGRTEAVDAPDDSMLCFDTEVLWKESSFAVMACASSPTAWYAWLSPWLLGESESDRHLIPLGDPTKERVI
;
A
#
# COMPACT_ATOMS: atom_id res chain seq x y z
N MET A 1 34.30 38.71 24.23
CA MET A 1 34.08 37.26 24.08
C MET A 1 32.65 37.06 23.59
N ALA A 2 32.49 36.71 22.31
CA ALA A 2 31.19 36.58 21.67
C ALA A 2 30.55 35.23 22.05
N ALA A 3 29.32 35.27 22.58
CA ALA A 3 28.53 34.08 22.88
C ALA A 3 27.63 33.78 21.66
N ILE A 4 27.86 32.61 21.05
CA ILE A 4 27.06 32.10 19.94
C ILE A 4 25.93 31.25 20.56
N THR A 5 24.71 31.76 20.52
CA THR A 5 23.50 31.02 20.89
C THR A 5 23.00 30.22 19.69
N ASN A 6 23.18 28.90 19.73
CA ASN A 6 22.60 27.98 18.75
C ASN A 6 21.10 27.83 19.00
N HIS A 7 20.28 28.38 18.09
CA HIS A 7 18.86 28.08 18.01
C HIS A 7 18.64 26.70 17.37
N VAL A 8 18.21 25.74 18.18
CA VAL A 8 17.70 24.45 17.68
C VAL A 8 16.26 24.67 17.21
N LEU A 9 16.06 24.70 15.88
CA LEU A 9 14.73 24.67 15.27
C LEU A 9 14.13 23.26 15.46
N ARG A 10 13.15 23.15 16.38
CA ARG A 10 12.27 21.97 16.46
C ARG A 10 11.41 21.95 15.21
N GLY A 11 11.55 20.89 14.40
CA GLY A 11 10.65 20.62 13.28
C GLY A 11 9.21 20.42 13.76
N SER A 12 8.28 21.11 13.11
CA SER A 12 6.84 21.00 13.33
C SER A 12 6.38 19.57 13.05
N THR A 13 5.77 18.91 14.04
CA THR A 13 5.06 17.64 13.82
C THR A 13 3.77 17.94 13.07
N ALA A 14 3.77 17.70 11.76
CA ALA A 14 2.55 17.75 10.96
C ALA A 14 1.56 16.71 11.51
N SER A 15 0.47 17.20 12.10
CA SER A 15 -0.72 16.41 12.40
C SER A 15 -1.35 16.03 11.06
N PHE A 16 -1.10 14.81 10.60
CA PHE A 16 -1.80 14.28 9.44
C PHE A 16 -3.16 13.78 9.91
N ILE A 17 -4.22 14.40 9.39
CA ILE A 17 -5.58 13.88 9.50
C ILE A 17 -5.58 12.56 8.72
N ARG A 18 -5.70 11.42 9.41
CA ARG A 18 -5.91 10.11 8.78
C ARG A 18 -7.12 10.25 7.87
N LEU A 19 -6.94 9.97 6.60
CA LEU A 19 -7.96 10.19 5.59
C LEU A 19 -8.95 9.02 5.68
N ALA A 20 -9.85 9.15 6.66
CA ALA A 20 -10.81 8.17 7.12
C ALA A 20 -10.23 6.85 7.65
N ARG A 21 -10.55 6.54 8.91
CA ARG A 21 -10.67 5.16 9.41
C ARG A 21 -11.81 4.45 8.65
N HIS A 22 -11.66 4.23 7.36
CA HIS A 22 -12.30 3.09 6.75
C HIS A 22 -11.38 1.91 7.03
N HIS A 23 -11.68 1.21 8.13
CA HIS A 23 -11.33 -0.20 8.28
C HIS A 23 -11.87 -0.96 7.07
N ALA A 24 -11.12 -0.92 5.96
CA ALA A 24 -11.35 -1.73 4.77
C ALA A 24 -10.90 -3.18 5.00
N SER A 25 -10.46 -3.53 6.21
CA SER A 25 -10.15 -4.90 6.61
C SER A 25 -11.38 -5.81 6.77
N ARG A 26 -12.62 -5.32 6.55
CA ARG A 26 -13.83 -6.17 6.64
C ARG A 26 -14.92 -5.92 5.57
N ARG A 27 -14.62 -5.28 4.43
CA ARG A 27 -15.58 -5.19 3.31
C ARG A 27 -15.04 -5.57 1.92
N LEU A 28 -13.86 -6.19 1.85
CA LEU A 28 -13.33 -6.70 0.57
C LEU A 28 -13.70 -8.16 0.27
N ALA A 29 -14.28 -8.91 1.22
CA ALA A 29 -14.76 -10.28 0.98
C ALA A 29 -16.22 -10.35 0.47
N LEU A 30 -16.96 -9.24 0.45
CA LEU A 30 -18.39 -9.20 0.06
C LEU A 30 -18.76 -8.08 -0.92
N ARG A 31 -17.80 -7.25 -1.35
CA ARG A 31 -17.97 -6.47 -2.58
C ARG A 31 -17.52 -7.37 -3.72
N SER A 32 -18.48 -8.18 -4.18
CA SER A 32 -18.53 -8.64 -5.56
C SER A 32 -17.93 -7.57 -6.45
N HIS A 33 -17.02 -7.97 -7.34
CA HIS A 33 -16.41 -7.12 -8.34
C HIS A 33 -17.41 -6.08 -8.84
N ALA A 34 -17.29 -4.84 -8.36
CA ALA A 34 -17.88 -3.71 -9.06
C ALA A 34 -17.04 -3.60 -10.33
N ARG A 35 -17.38 -4.42 -11.33
CA ARG A 35 -16.94 -4.18 -12.70
C ARG A 35 -17.50 -2.82 -13.04
N TRP A 36 -16.63 -1.81 -12.98
CA TRP A 36 -16.89 -0.52 -13.59
C TRP A 36 -16.98 -0.79 -15.09
N GLN A 37 -18.21 -0.87 -15.59
CA GLN A 37 -18.48 -1.05 -17.00
C GLN A 37 -18.29 0.32 -17.65
N SER A 38 -17.27 0.43 -18.50
CA SER A 38 -17.14 1.55 -19.42
C SER A 38 -18.26 1.47 -20.46
N SER A 39 -19.10 2.50 -20.57
CA SER A 39 -19.98 2.66 -21.73
C SER A 39 -19.24 3.49 -22.79
N LEU A 40 -19.37 3.05 -24.05
CA LEU A 40 -18.95 3.82 -25.23
C LEU A 40 -20.00 4.91 -25.47
N ALA A 41 -19.56 6.17 -25.65
CA ALA A 41 -20.46 7.27 -25.98
C ALA A 41 -20.92 7.12 -27.43
N ALA A 42 -22.20 6.76 -27.63
CA ALA A 42 -22.78 6.65 -28.97
C ALA A 42 -22.96 8.04 -29.61
N GLU A 43 -22.48 8.21 -30.85
CA GLU A 43 -22.93 9.29 -31.71
C GLU A 43 -24.38 9.05 -32.15
N THR A 44 -25.12 10.16 -32.23
CA THR A 44 -26.55 10.24 -32.56
C THR A 44 -26.96 9.34 -33.71
N ALA A 45 -27.67 8.25 -33.43
CA ALA A 45 -28.37 7.44 -34.42
C ALA A 45 -29.82 7.20 -33.99
N ASN A 46 -30.70 7.25 -35.00
CA ASN A 46 -32.15 7.39 -34.97
C ASN A 46 -32.94 6.66 -33.88
N VAL A 47 -34.01 7.36 -33.48
CA VAL A 47 -35.18 6.87 -32.74
C VAL A 47 -35.76 5.64 -33.46
N ASP A 48 -35.79 4.49 -32.76
CA ASP A 48 -36.86 3.47 -32.78
C ASP A 48 -36.34 2.06 -32.44
N ASN A 49 -36.27 1.72 -31.14
CA ASN A 49 -36.72 0.45 -30.57
C ASN A 49 -36.31 0.35 -29.09
N ILE A 50 -37.28 0.55 -28.18
CA ILE A 50 -37.09 0.34 -26.75
C ILE A 50 -37.52 -1.09 -26.42
N LYS A 51 -36.55 -1.97 -26.18
CA LYS A 51 -36.72 -3.12 -25.28
C LYS A 51 -35.78 -2.93 -24.10
N GLU A 52 -36.38 -2.90 -22.92
CA GLU A 52 -35.80 -2.69 -21.59
C GLU A 52 -34.45 -3.40 -21.42
N ARG A 53 -33.38 -2.60 -21.39
CA ARG A 53 -32.07 -2.99 -20.90
C ARG A 53 -31.74 -1.99 -19.80
N GLN A 54 -31.60 -2.47 -18.56
CA GLN A 54 -31.37 -1.65 -17.35
C GLN A 54 -30.47 -0.44 -17.63
N GLU A 55 -31.08 0.73 -17.78
CA GLU A 55 -30.43 1.98 -18.14
C GLU A 55 -29.69 2.53 -16.93
N LYS A 56 -28.37 2.32 -16.87
CA LYS A 56 -27.53 3.38 -16.32
C LYS A 56 -27.42 4.44 -17.42
N PRO A 57 -27.56 5.74 -17.10
CA PRO A 57 -27.52 6.77 -18.12
C PRO A 57 -26.18 6.69 -18.85
N ASN A 58 -26.23 6.55 -20.17
CA ASN A 58 -25.05 6.71 -21.01
C ASN A 58 -24.54 8.13 -20.77
N ILE A 59 -23.47 8.28 -19.99
CA ILE A 59 -22.81 9.56 -19.81
C ILE A 59 -22.21 9.91 -21.17
N LEU A 60 -22.74 10.95 -21.83
CA LEU A 60 -22.21 11.41 -23.10
C LEU A 60 -20.86 12.08 -22.86
N SER A 61 -19.86 11.71 -23.66
CA SER A 61 -18.53 12.34 -23.59
C SER A 61 -17.96 12.59 -24.97
N GLN A 62 -17.18 13.66 -25.09
CA GLN A 62 -16.52 14.04 -26.33
C GLN A 62 -15.12 13.45 -26.40
N ALA A 63 -14.72 13.04 -27.61
CA ALA A 63 -13.35 12.67 -27.93
C ALA A 63 -12.44 13.89 -27.77
N ARG A 64 -11.25 13.69 -27.23
CA ARG A 64 -10.20 14.71 -27.19
C ARG A 64 -9.01 14.19 -27.98
N TYR A 65 -8.32 15.09 -28.67
CA TYR A 65 -7.15 14.76 -29.46
C TYR A 65 -5.99 15.69 -29.10
N SER A 66 -4.78 15.19 -29.26
CA SER A 66 -3.57 16.02 -29.29
C SER A 66 -3.47 16.80 -30.61
N ASP A 67 -2.55 17.76 -30.67
CA ASP A 67 -2.25 18.53 -31.88
C ASP A 67 -1.84 17.63 -33.07
N ILE A 68 -1.26 16.46 -32.80
CA ILE A 68 -0.84 15.49 -33.83
C ILE A 68 -1.92 14.46 -34.18
N GLY A 69 -3.14 14.58 -33.63
CA GLY A 69 -4.28 13.71 -33.95
C GLY A 69 -4.34 12.39 -33.17
N VAL A 70 -3.53 12.24 -32.11
CA VAL A 70 -3.62 11.08 -31.20
C VAL A 70 -4.76 11.30 -30.22
N GLN A 71 -5.63 10.30 -30.08
CA GLN A 71 -6.76 10.34 -29.16
C GLN A 71 -6.29 10.32 -27.69
N HIS A 72 -6.87 11.20 -26.89
CA HIS A 72 -6.67 11.32 -25.45
C HIS A 72 -7.85 10.74 -24.69
N LEU A 73 -7.76 10.78 -23.36
CA LEU A 73 -8.89 10.52 -22.48
C LEU A 73 -10.08 11.41 -22.85
N SER A 74 -11.28 10.82 -22.79
CA SER A 74 -12.55 11.51 -23.02
C SER A 74 -12.70 12.74 -22.12
N ALA A 75 -13.49 13.71 -22.56
CA ALA A 75 -13.71 14.94 -21.79
C ALA A 75 -14.25 14.69 -20.37
N HIS A 76 -15.01 13.61 -20.15
CA HIS A 76 -15.59 13.25 -18.84
C HIS A 76 -14.53 12.72 -17.89
N VAL A 77 -13.72 11.76 -18.34
CA VAL A 77 -12.64 11.17 -17.52
C VAL A 77 -11.53 12.19 -17.28
N TYR A 78 -11.20 12.99 -18.30
CA TYR A 78 -10.16 14.00 -18.19
C TYR A 78 -10.43 15.03 -17.09
N LYS A 79 -11.66 15.51 -16.95
CA LYS A 79 -12.02 16.48 -15.88
C LYS A 79 -11.86 15.91 -14.48
N GLN A 80 -11.98 14.59 -14.32
CA GLN A 80 -11.84 13.91 -13.03
C GLN A 80 -10.38 13.66 -12.65
N ILE A 81 -9.50 13.44 -13.64
CA ILE A 81 -8.06 13.19 -13.42
C ILE A 81 -7.25 14.50 -13.39
N PHE A 82 -7.64 15.48 -14.20
CA PHE A 82 -6.95 16.77 -14.37
C PHE A 82 -7.90 17.93 -14.05
N PRO A 83 -8.29 18.11 -12.76
CA PRO A 83 -9.27 19.13 -12.37
C PRO A 83 -8.81 20.55 -12.68
N ASP A 84 -7.51 20.81 -12.60
CA ASP A 84 -6.89 22.12 -12.90
C ASP A 84 -6.48 22.24 -14.39
N GLY A 85 -6.78 21.23 -15.23
CA GLY A 85 -6.41 21.18 -16.63
C GLY A 85 -4.92 20.89 -16.89
N THR A 86 -4.49 21.07 -18.14
CA THR A 86 -3.10 20.87 -18.57
C THR A 86 -2.64 22.07 -19.39
N THR A 87 -1.39 22.48 -19.20
CA THR A 87 -0.76 23.49 -20.05
C THR A 87 -0.55 22.93 -21.47
N PRO A 88 -0.91 23.67 -22.53
CA PRO A 88 -0.62 23.26 -23.90
C PRO A 88 0.88 23.04 -24.13
N PRO A 89 1.27 22.09 -24.99
CA PRO A 89 2.68 21.85 -25.30
C PRO A 89 3.29 23.05 -26.07
N PRO A 90 4.59 23.32 -25.91
CA PRO A 90 5.31 24.30 -26.74
C PRO A 90 5.19 23.98 -28.25
N PRO A 91 4.92 24.98 -29.12
CA PRO A 91 4.72 24.75 -30.55
C PRO A 91 5.91 24.07 -31.25
N GLU A 92 7.13 24.37 -30.80
CA GLU A 92 8.37 23.78 -31.31
C GLU A 92 8.44 22.26 -31.12
N LEU A 93 7.94 21.75 -30.00
CA LEU A 93 7.89 20.30 -29.72
C LEU A 93 6.80 19.61 -30.53
N VAL A 94 5.69 20.31 -30.79
CA VAL A 94 4.63 19.82 -31.67
C VAL A 94 5.15 19.68 -33.09
N GLU A 95 5.86 20.68 -33.62
CA GLU A 95 6.42 20.63 -34.97
C GLU A 95 7.52 19.56 -35.10
N LEU A 96 8.37 19.42 -34.08
CA LEU A 96 9.36 18.34 -34.02
C LEU A 96 8.65 16.97 -34.10
N SER A 97 7.59 16.77 -33.32
CA SER A 97 6.81 15.53 -33.33
C SER A 97 6.18 15.26 -34.70
N ARG A 98 5.61 16.30 -35.36
CA ARG A 98 5.06 16.19 -36.72
C ARG A 98 6.11 15.79 -37.75
N ASP A 99 7.29 16.39 -37.68
CA ASP A 99 8.39 16.09 -38.61
C ASP A 99 8.88 14.64 -38.45
N HIS A 100 9.09 14.17 -37.21
CA HIS A 100 9.43 12.77 -36.95
C HIS A 100 8.37 11.80 -37.50
N LEU A 101 7.09 12.04 -37.22
CA LEU A 101 6.01 11.21 -37.72
C LEU A 101 5.92 11.22 -39.25
N ARG A 102 6.23 12.35 -39.91
CA ARG A 102 6.25 12.47 -41.37
C ARG A 102 7.39 11.65 -41.98
N ARG A 103 8.61 11.74 -41.42
CA ARG A 103 9.79 11.00 -41.91
C ARG A 103 9.60 9.49 -41.85
N HIS A 104 8.83 9.01 -40.87
CA HIS A 104 8.52 7.60 -40.70
C HIS A 104 7.20 7.17 -41.36
N ASP A 105 6.54 8.05 -42.12
CA ASP A 105 5.27 7.78 -42.80
C ASP A 105 4.18 7.27 -41.83
N LEU A 106 4.09 7.90 -40.65
CA LEU A 106 3.12 7.61 -39.57
C LEU A 106 2.14 8.76 -39.33
N LEU A 107 2.46 9.98 -39.78
CA LEU A 107 1.61 11.15 -39.57
C LEU A 107 0.24 10.95 -40.23
N GLY A 108 -0.84 11.03 -39.44
CA GLY A 108 -2.20 10.84 -39.94
C GLY A 108 -2.64 9.37 -40.09
N LYS A 109 -1.75 8.39 -39.85
CA LYS A 109 -2.09 6.96 -39.88
C LYS A 109 -2.54 6.43 -38.51
N ASN A 110 -3.25 7.23 -37.73
CA ASN A 110 -3.69 6.82 -36.41
C ASN A 110 -4.77 5.74 -36.53
N THR A 111 -4.54 4.58 -35.90
CA THR A 111 -5.43 3.40 -35.99
C THR A 111 -6.48 3.36 -34.88
N ASP A 112 -6.34 4.17 -33.84
CA ASP A 112 -7.26 4.19 -32.72
C ASP A 112 -8.34 5.26 -32.94
N ASN A 113 -9.54 4.78 -33.29
CA ASN A 113 -10.77 5.57 -33.43
C ASN A 113 -11.85 5.01 -32.50
N SER A 114 -11.46 4.53 -31.32
CA SER A 114 -12.41 4.00 -30.35
C SER A 114 -13.34 5.11 -29.82
N ASP A 115 -14.61 4.78 -29.60
CA ASP A 115 -15.55 5.79 -29.10
C ASP A 115 -15.13 6.28 -27.70
N PRO A 116 -15.40 7.55 -27.35
CA PRO A 116 -15.06 8.10 -26.05
C PRO A 116 -15.74 7.32 -24.92
N ILE A 117 -14.93 6.81 -23.99
CA ILE A 117 -15.45 6.14 -22.79
C ILE A 117 -15.92 7.15 -21.75
N ALA A 118 -17.00 6.88 -21.05
CA ALA A 118 -17.49 7.75 -19.98
C ALA A 118 -17.92 6.94 -18.75
N PHE A 119 -17.24 7.17 -17.64
CA PHE A 119 -17.58 6.60 -16.34
C PHE A 119 -17.05 7.48 -15.21
N ASP A 120 -17.65 7.35 -14.04
CA ASP A 120 -17.23 8.06 -12.84
C ASP A 120 -16.11 7.30 -12.13
N LEU A 121 -15.01 8.01 -11.87
CA LEU A 121 -13.88 7.55 -11.09
C LEU A 121 -14.13 7.84 -9.59
N PRO A 122 -13.52 7.06 -8.69
CA PRO A 122 -13.43 7.45 -7.29
C PRO A 122 -12.77 8.82 -7.13
N GLU A 123 -13.14 9.52 -6.05
CA GLU A 123 -12.61 10.84 -5.77
C GLU A 123 -11.08 10.83 -5.64
N LEU A 124 -10.43 11.74 -6.37
CA LEU A 124 -9.00 11.92 -6.34
C LEU A 124 -8.55 12.48 -4.99
N GLN A 125 -7.60 11.79 -4.35
CA GLN A 125 -7.01 12.21 -3.08
C GLN A 125 -5.89 13.24 -3.30
N GLY A 126 -6.22 14.41 -3.85
CA GLY A 126 -5.23 15.42 -4.22
C GLY A 126 -5.62 16.12 -5.52
N ARG A 127 -4.75 17.02 -6.01
CA ARG A 127 -4.96 17.74 -7.27
C ARG A 127 -4.24 17.10 -8.45
N THR A 128 -3.20 16.31 -8.16
CA THR A 128 -2.42 15.56 -9.16
C THR A 128 -2.43 14.08 -8.84
N LEU A 129 -2.17 13.24 -9.86
CA LEU A 129 -2.03 11.80 -9.67
C LEU A 129 -0.86 11.45 -8.73
N ASP A 130 0.24 12.18 -8.81
CA ASP A 130 1.39 11.99 -7.92
C ASP A 130 1.01 12.24 -6.46
N GLU A 131 0.27 13.33 -6.19
CA GLU A 131 -0.22 13.64 -4.85
C GLU A 131 -1.22 12.56 -4.36
N HIS A 132 -2.10 12.09 -5.24
CA HIS A 132 -3.05 11.03 -4.94
C HIS A 132 -2.36 9.73 -4.51
N PHE A 133 -1.44 9.22 -5.33
CA PHE A 133 -0.71 8.00 -4.99
C PHE A 133 0.19 8.18 -3.78
N HIS A 134 0.81 9.36 -3.61
CA HIS A 134 1.59 9.66 -2.42
C HIS A 134 0.72 9.61 -1.15
N LYS A 135 -0.45 10.25 -1.14
CA LYS A 135 -1.37 10.23 0.00
C LYS A 135 -1.88 8.84 0.32
N LEU A 136 -2.30 8.07 -0.70
CA LEU A 136 -2.73 6.68 -0.52
C LEU A 136 -1.59 5.80 0.03
N ALA A 137 -0.38 5.98 -0.47
CA ALA A 137 0.79 5.25 -0.01
C ALA A 137 1.14 5.58 1.44
N VAL A 138 1.14 6.86 1.82
CA VAL A 138 1.39 7.30 3.21
C VAL A 138 0.31 6.77 4.14
N ASP A 139 -0.96 6.86 3.77
CA ASP A 139 -2.07 6.35 4.58
C ASP A 139 -1.98 4.83 4.77
N SER A 140 -1.61 4.08 3.72
CA SER A 140 -1.42 2.62 3.78
C SER A 140 -0.17 2.21 4.55
N ALA A 141 0.88 3.04 4.52
CA ALA A 141 2.15 2.74 5.17
C ALA A 141 2.14 3.06 6.66
N GLU A 142 1.34 4.02 7.12
CA GLU A 142 1.20 4.33 8.54
C GLU A 142 0.22 3.36 9.25
N PRO A 143 0.49 2.96 10.50
CA PRO A 143 1.60 3.40 11.36
C PRO A 143 2.89 2.60 11.22
N TYR A 144 2.94 1.62 10.31
CA TYR A 144 4.07 0.70 10.15
C TYR A 144 5.37 1.41 9.76
N LEU A 145 5.29 2.45 8.92
CA LEU A 145 6.44 3.28 8.56
C LEU A 145 7.02 4.01 9.77
N SER A 146 6.16 4.57 10.64
CA SER A 146 6.59 5.20 11.89
C SER A 146 7.23 4.18 12.84
N LEU A 147 6.63 3.00 13.00
CA LEU A 147 7.18 1.92 13.81
C LEU A 147 8.55 1.46 13.28
N ALA A 148 8.68 1.22 11.96
CA ALA A 148 9.92 0.79 11.35
C ALA A 148 11.05 1.83 11.51
N LYS A 149 10.74 3.13 11.32
CA LYS A 149 11.70 4.22 11.55
C LYS A 149 12.15 4.32 13.00
N GLN A 150 11.24 4.08 13.95
CA GLN A 150 11.57 4.03 15.38
C GLN A 150 12.44 2.82 15.70
N PHE A 151 12.08 1.64 15.19
CA PHE A 151 12.80 0.40 15.40
C PHE A 151 14.23 0.46 14.86
N ALA A 152 14.42 1.01 13.66
CA ALA A 152 15.75 1.18 13.04
C ALA A 152 16.69 2.10 13.83
N ARG A 153 16.15 2.93 14.75
CA ARG A 153 16.93 3.82 15.62
C ARG A 153 17.07 3.29 17.04
N ALA A 154 16.31 2.26 17.39
CA ALA A 154 16.32 1.69 18.73
C ALA A 154 17.53 0.78 18.91
N ASN A 155 18.07 0.74 20.13
CA ASN A 155 19.06 -0.25 20.51
C ASN A 155 18.36 -1.47 21.10
N ALA A 156 18.82 -2.67 20.74
CA ALA A 156 18.35 -3.88 21.37
C ALA A 156 18.79 -3.92 22.86
N PRO A 157 17.97 -4.50 23.76
CA PRO A 157 18.38 -4.74 25.12
C PRO A 157 19.56 -5.72 25.18
N PRO A 158 20.35 -5.72 26.27
CA PRO A 158 21.44 -6.67 26.44
C PRO A 158 20.96 -8.11 26.24
N LYS A 159 21.74 -8.90 25.49
CA LYS A 159 21.43 -10.31 25.24
C LYS A 159 21.36 -11.08 26.57
N PRO A 160 20.34 -11.94 26.78
CA PRO A 160 20.26 -12.79 27.96
C PRO A 160 21.49 -13.67 28.11
N ARG A 161 22.04 -13.72 29.32
CA ARG A 161 23.19 -14.59 29.65
C ARG A 161 22.79 -16.03 29.93
N LYS A 162 21.53 -16.25 30.32
CA LYS A 162 20.94 -17.56 30.60
C LYS A 162 19.60 -17.65 29.90
N TRP A 163 19.38 -18.75 29.19
CA TRP A 163 18.13 -19.06 28.51
C TRP A 163 17.38 -20.12 29.29
N VAL A 164 16.08 -19.94 29.47
CA VAL A 164 15.20 -20.88 30.16
C VAL A 164 14.76 -21.95 29.17
N ARG A 165 14.99 -23.22 29.51
CA ARG A 165 14.48 -24.36 28.75
C ARG A 165 13.02 -24.62 29.14
N ARG A 166 12.08 -24.01 28.41
CA ARG A 166 10.63 -24.10 28.62
C ARG A 166 9.89 -24.01 27.28
N SER A 167 8.82 -24.79 27.11
CA SER A 167 7.96 -24.73 25.94
C SER A 167 7.15 -23.43 25.86
N GLY A 168 6.80 -23.03 24.64
CA GLY A 168 6.13 -21.75 24.40
C GLY A 168 7.07 -20.57 24.53
N TRP A 169 6.51 -19.36 24.61
CA TRP A 169 7.31 -18.13 24.69
C TRP A 169 7.79 -17.86 26.11
N THR A 170 9.06 -17.47 26.20
CA THR A 170 9.65 -16.85 27.38
C THR A 170 10.16 -15.46 27.02
N LYS A 171 9.71 -14.46 27.76
CA LYS A 171 10.19 -13.07 27.70
C LYS A 171 11.36 -12.88 28.66
N TYR A 172 12.40 -12.18 28.22
CA TYR A 172 13.63 -11.90 28.96
C TYR A 172 13.80 -10.39 29.10
N TYR A 173 13.70 -9.91 30.33
CA TYR A 173 13.85 -8.51 30.69
C TYR A 173 15.33 -8.13 30.83
N SER A 174 15.63 -6.85 30.65
CA SER A 174 17.00 -6.31 30.80
C SER A 174 17.55 -6.43 32.23
N ASP A 175 16.67 -6.52 33.23
CA ASP A 175 17.02 -6.75 34.64
C ASP A 175 17.31 -8.23 34.98
N GLY A 176 17.18 -9.13 34.00
CA GLY A 176 17.40 -10.57 34.15
C GLY A 176 16.17 -11.36 34.60
N ARG A 177 15.03 -10.72 34.84
CA ARG A 177 13.76 -11.44 35.05
C ARG A 177 13.32 -12.14 33.77
N THR A 178 12.58 -13.23 33.94
CA THR A 178 11.99 -13.99 32.84
C THR A 178 10.55 -14.32 33.13
N GLU A 179 9.70 -14.31 32.10
CA GLU A 179 8.27 -14.54 32.23
C GLU A 179 7.77 -15.46 31.09
N ALA A 180 6.89 -16.41 31.41
CA ALA A 180 6.17 -17.16 30.39
C ALA A 180 5.05 -16.27 29.83
N VAL A 181 4.97 -16.13 28.52
CA VAL A 181 3.95 -15.33 27.85
C VAL A 181 3.28 -16.14 26.75
N ASP A 182 2.05 -15.82 26.39
CA ASP A 182 1.36 -16.51 25.29
C ASP A 182 1.88 -16.09 23.92
N ALA A 183 2.28 -14.81 23.80
CA ALA A 183 2.91 -14.24 22.62
C ALA A 183 3.72 -12.99 23.03
N PRO A 184 4.71 -12.56 22.23
CA PRO A 184 5.36 -11.28 22.44
C PRO A 184 4.33 -10.15 22.39
N ASP A 185 4.50 -9.12 23.22
CA ASP A 185 3.56 -7.99 23.39
C ASP A 185 3.99 -6.70 22.67
N ASP A 186 5.26 -6.58 22.25
CA ASP A 186 5.85 -5.40 21.60
C ASP A 186 5.33 -5.10 20.18
N SER A 187 5.16 -3.83 19.82
CA SER A 187 4.77 -3.46 18.45
C SER A 187 5.89 -3.56 17.40
N MET A 188 7.14 -3.78 17.82
CA MET A 188 8.31 -3.84 16.95
C MET A 188 9.18 -5.03 17.33
N LEU A 189 9.36 -5.96 16.41
CA LEU A 189 10.13 -7.18 16.61
C LEU A 189 11.07 -7.39 15.44
N CYS A 190 12.24 -7.96 15.72
CA CYS A 190 13.03 -8.71 14.76
C CYS A 190 12.88 -10.17 15.16
N PHE A 191 12.45 -11.03 14.24
CA PHE A 191 12.04 -12.40 14.50
C PHE A 191 12.76 -13.38 13.58
N ASP A 192 13.26 -14.47 14.16
CA ASP A 192 13.97 -15.53 13.46
C ASP A 192 13.55 -16.90 13.99
N THR A 193 13.61 -17.92 13.14
CA THR A 193 13.15 -19.28 13.43
C THR A 193 14.16 -20.34 13.03
N GLU A 194 14.29 -21.37 13.85
CA GLU A 194 15.08 -22.56 13.55
C GLU A 194 14.18 -23.77 13.27
N VAL A 195 14.53 -24.55 12.26
CA VAL A 195 13.79 -25.72 11.78
C VAL A 195 14.72 -26.94 11.71
N LEU A 196 14.26 -28.10 12.18
CA LEU A 196 14.94 -29.38 11.95
C LEU A 196 14.48 -29.98 10.62
N TRP A 197 14.92 -29.42 9.50
CA TRP A 197 14.35 -29.67 8.17
C TRP A 197 14.29 -31.14 7.70
N LYS A 198 15.12 -32.03 8.26
CA LYS A 198 15.08 -33.47 7.96
C LYS A 198 13.96 -34.20 8.70
N GLU A 199 13.56 -33.68 9.86
CA GLU A 199 12.57 -34.29 10.76
C GLU A 199 11.20 -33.61 10.61
N SER A 200 11.19 -32.27 10.51
CA SER A 200 9.97 -31.49 10.40
C SER A 200 10.17 -30.22 9.57
N SER A 201 9.13 -29.81 8.84
CA SER A 201 9.05 -28.49 8.19
C SER A 201 8.60 -27.38 9.14
N PHE A 202 8.21 -27.70 10.37
CA PHE A 202 7.74 -26.72 11.35
C PHE A 202 8.90 -26.19 12.20
N ALA A 203 8.81 -24.92 12.60
CA ALA A 203 9.80 -24.31 13.48
C ALA A 203 9.81 -25.02 14.84
N VAL A 204 11.01 -25.36 15.30
CA VAL A 204 11.23 -26.00 16.61
C VAL A 204 11.66 -25.01 17.68
N MET A 205 12.21 -23.87 17.25
CA MET A 205 12.64 -22.79 18.10
C MET A 205 12.47 -21.47 17.34
N ALA A 206 12.22 -20.40 18.06
CA ALA A 206 12.29 -19.05 17.52
C ALA A 206 12.88 -18.08 18.52
N CYS A 207 13.48 -17.02 18.01
CA CYS A 207 13.97 -15.91 18.81
C CYS A 207 13.35 -14.61 18.28
N ALA A 208 13.01 -13.71 19.19
CA ALA A 208 12.64 -12.35 18.82
C ALA A 208 13.37 -11.33 19.70
N SER A 209 13.70 -10.18 19.12
CA SER A 209 14.21 -9.03 19.85
C SER A 209 13.32 -7.82 19.57
N SER A 210 12.88 -7.16 20.63
CA SER A 210 12.24 -5.84 20.57
C SER A 210 13.19 -4.78 21.14
N PRO A 211 12.79 -3.49 21.15
CA PRO A 211 13.49 -2.47 21.92
C PRO A 211 13.43 -2.68 23.44
N THR A 212 12.50 -3.50 23.94
CA THR A 212 12.22 -3.63 25.39
C THR A 212 12.67 -4.96 25.97
N ALA A 213 12.65 -6.05 25.20
CA ALA A 213 12.95 -7.39 25.69
C ALA A 213 13.48 -8.32 24.58
N TRP A 214 14.10 -9.42 25.01
CA TRP A 214 14.33 -10.59 24.18
C TRP A 214 13.24 -11.63 24.42
N TYR A 215 12.97 -12.45 23.41
CA TYR A 215 12.00 -13.53 23.48
C TYR A 215 12.63 -14.80 22.90
N ALA A 216 12.33 -15.95 23.51
CA ALA A 216 12.58 -17.24 22.91
C ALA A 216 11.34 -18.11 23.00
N TRP A 217 11.04 -18.81 21.92
CA TRP A 217 10.00 -19.82 21.84
C TRP A 217 10.63 -21.18 21.62
N LEU A 218 10.19 -22.19 22.36
CA LEU A 218 10.56 -23.59 22.11
C LEU A 218 9.29 -24.41 21.86
N SER A 219 9.35 -25.24 20.82
CA SER A 219 8.28 -26.20 20.52
C SER A 219 8.15 -27.21 21.67
N PRO A 220 6.94 -27.52 22.15
CA PRO A 220 6.72 -28.62 23.09
C PRO A 220 7.28 -29.96 22.58
N TRP A 221 7.25 -30.16 21.26
CA TRP A 221 7.82 -31.35 20.61
C TRP A 221 9.35 -31.43 20.79
N LEU A 222 10.05 -30.31 20.66
CA LEU A 222 11.50 -30.26 20.87
C LEU A 222 11.90 -30.64 22.31
N LEU A 223 10.99 -30.44 23.26
CA LEU A 223 11.21 -30.77 24.68
C LEU A 223 10.69 -32.17 25.06
N GLY A 224 10.06 -32.89 24.13
CA GLY A 224 9.43 -34.19 24.41
C GLY A 224 8.12 -34.10 25.20
N GLU A 225 7.48 -32.92 25.21
CA GLU A 225 6.22 -32.66 25.91
C GLU A 225 4.99 -32.90 25.02
N SER A 226 5.19 -33.06 23.72
CA SER A 226 4.15 -33.35 22.73
C SER A 226 4.69 -34.31 21.67
N GLU A 227 3.84 -35.24 21.23
CA GLU A 227 4.15 -36.20 20.16
C GLU A 227 4.05 -35.55 18.76
N SER A 228 3.32 -34.44 18.63
CA SER A 228 3.11 -33.76 17.36
C SER A 228 4.22 -32.74 17.10
N ASP A 229 4.89 -32.82 15.96
CA ASP A 229 5.91 -31.87 15.52
C ASP A 229 5.33 -30.56 14.93
N ARG A 230 4.03 -30.55 14.62
CA ARG A 230 3.31 -29.48 13.91
C ARG A 230 2.85 -28.31 14.79
N HIS A 231 3.76 -27.66 15.50
CA HIS A 231 3.43 -26.49 16.31
C HIS A 231 3.60 -25.17 15.53
N LEU A 232 2.66 -24.25 15.70
CA LEU A 232 2.77 -22.88 15.19
C LEU A 232 3.24 -21.95 16.30
N ILE A 233 4.02 -20.93 15.93
CA ILE A 233 4.52 -19.93 16.87
C ILE A 233 3.48 -18.81 16.98
N PRO A 234 2.83 -18.61 18.14
CA PRO A 234 1.82 -17.57 18.30
C PRO A 234 2.46 -16.18 18.33
N LEU A 235 1.98 -15.24 17.51
CA LEU A 235 2.39 -13.82 17.52
C LEU A 235 1.29 -12.89 18.04
N GLY A 236 0.28 -13.45 18.73
CA GLY A 236 -0.82 -12.71 19.33
C GLY A 236 -1.90 -12.30 18.33
N ASP A 237 -2.63 -11.24 18.65
CA ASP A 237 -3.75 -10.73 17.85
C ASP A 237 -3.25 -10.12 16.52
N PRO A 238 -3.65 -10.67 15.35
CA PRO A 238 -3.24 -10.14 14.04
C PRO A 238 -3.85 -8.78 13.72
N THR A 239 -4.83 -8.30 14.51
CA THR A 239 -5.42 -6.96 14.34
C THR A 239 -4.62 -5.85 15.04
N LYS A 240 -3.65 -6.22 15.89
CA LYS A 240 -2.75 -5.25 16.53
C LYS A 240 -1.73 -4.76 15.51
N GLU A 241 -1.59 -3.44 15.39
CA GLU A 241 -0.58 -2.81 14.54
C GLU A 241 0.83 -3.15 15.06
N ARG A 242 1.62 -3.90 14.27
CA ARG A 242 2.98 -4.32 14.61
C ARG A 242 3.87 -4.41 13.36
N VAL A 243 5.17 -4.23 13.55
CA VAL A 243 6.22 -4.58 12.57
C VAL A 243 6.99 -5.76 13.17
N ILE A 244 7.13 -6.83 12.40
CA ILE A 244 7.81 -8.08 12.77
C ILE A 244 8.77 -8.44 11.65
#